data_AF-U3A775-F1
#
_entry.id   AF-U3A775-F1
#
_cell.length_a   1.000
_cell.length_b   1.000
_cell.length_c   1.000
_cell.angle_alpha   90.00
_cell.angle_beta   90.00
_cell.angle_gamma   90.00
#
_symmetry.space_group_name_H-M   'P 1'
#
loop_
_entity.id
_entity.type
_entity.pdbx_description
1 polymer ?
#
loop_
_entity_poly.entity_id
_entity_poly.type
_entity_poly.pdbx_seq_one_letter_code
_entity_poly.pdbx_strand_id
1 'polypeptide(L)'
;MQATISGEVPACISTDTAAEAAVSDGRVDAVTCLSSTGTNVFPDLQSTTDAGYPNIDFIGQLQRGMYLPPETPDNIVQSLTGALKTALQTDHVQQWSENTGNVIEYGKPSAAEKAVQRAFEEIPNNVDIEQVRKNA
;
A
#
# COMPACT_ATOMS: atom_id res chain seq x y z
N MET A 1 1.78 0.98 -15.07
CA MET A 1 0.57 0.33 -15.62
C MET A 1 0.30 0.70 -17.06
N GLN A 2 -0.05 1.95 -17.42
CA GLN A 2 -0.40 2.29 -18.82
C GLN A 2 0.69 1.94 -19.85
N ALA A 3 1.96 2.27 -19.57
CA ALA A 3 3.09 1.88 -20.44
C ALA A 3 3.24 0.36 -20.60
N THR A 4 2.80 -0.43 -19.62
CA THR A 4 2.81 -1.90 -19.71
C THR A 4 1.65 -2.40 -20.57
N ILE A 5 0.45 -1.83 -20.38
CA ILE A 5 -0.74 -2.13 -21.19
C ILE A 5 -0.50 -1.79 -22.67
N SER A 6 0.22 -0.70 -22.97
CA SER A 6 0.57 -0.31 -24.34
C SER A 6 1.75 -1.08 -24.93
N GLY A 7 2.45 -1.89 -24.13
CA GLY A 7 3.65 -2.63 -24.55
C GLY A 7 4.93 -1.78 -24.65
N GLU A 8 4.92 -0.54 -24.17
CA GLU A 8 6.12 0.33 -24.12
C GLU A 8 7.16 -0.17 -23.12
N VAL A 9 6.72 -0.78 -22.02
CA VAL A 9 7.59 -1.44 -21.04
C VAL A 9 7.10 -2.88 -20.78
N PRO A 10 8.01 -3.85 -20.59
CA PRO A 10 7.63 -5.26 -20.48
C PRO A 10 6.94 -5.61 -19.17
N ALA A 11 7.15 -4.83 -18.10
CA ALA A 11 6.58 -5.08 -16.78
C ALA A 11 6.47 -3.78 -15.98
N CYS A 12 5.62 -3.78 -14.95
CA CYS A 12 5.59 -2.73 -13.93
C CYS A 12 5.14 -3.28 -12.58
N ILE A 13 5.39 -2.52 -11.51
CA ILE A 13 4.77 -2.71 -10.20
C ILE A 13 3.61 -1.73 -10.09
N SER A 14 2.46 -2.20 -9.61
CA SER A 14 1.24 -1.42 -9.45
C SER A 14 0.52 -1.85 -8.18
N THR A 15 -0.41 -1.03 -7.68
CA THR A 15 -1.39 -1.51 -6.70
C THR A 15 -2.34 -2.49 -7.37
N ASP A 16 -2.79 -3.50 -6.61
CA ASP A 16 -3.69 -4.56 -7.11
C ASP A 16 -4.95 -3.99 -7.75
N THR A 17 -5.55 -3.01 -7.08
CA THR A 17 -6.79 -2.34 -7.50
C THR A 17 -6.63 -1.47 -8.75
N ALA A 18 -5.41 -1.01 -9.04
CA ALA A 18 -5.12 -0.30 -10.29
C ALA A 18 -4.83 -1.27 -11.45
N ALA A 19 -4.48 -2.52 -11.15
CA ALA A 19 -4.22 -3.57 -12.13
C ALA A 19 -5.46 -4.40 -12.49
N GLU A 20 -6.41 -4.53 -11.55
CA GLU A 20 -7.58 -5.41 -11.61
C GLU A 20 -8.28 -5.42 -12.98
N ALA A 21 -8.71 -4.26 -13.48
CA ALA A 21 -9.42 -4.19 -14.76
C ALA A 21 -8.56 -4.65 -15.93
N ALA A 22 -7.26 -4.31 -15.95
CA ALA A 22 -6.38 -4.70 -17.04
C ALA A 22 -6.07 -6.20 -17.03
N VAL A 23 -5.97 -6.81 -15.84
CA VAL A 23 -5.79 -8.26 -15.67
C VAL A 23 -7.08 -9.01 -16.04
N SER A 24 -8.23 -8.53 -15.58
CA SER A 24 -9.54 -9.14 -15.88
C SER A 24 -9.87 -9.11 -17.38
N ASP A 25 -9.48 -8.04 -18.07
CA ASP A 25 -9.63 -7.92 -19.52
C ASP A 25 -8.56 -8.71 -20.33
N GLY A 26 -7.61 -9.37 -19.65
CA GLY A 26 -6.51 -10.10 -20.30
C GLY A 26 -5.51 -9.20 -21.04
N ARG A 27 -5.41 -7.93 -20.69
CA ARG A 27 -4.48 -6.96 -21.31
C ARG A 27 -3.08 -7.02 -20.72
N VAL A 28 -2.96 -7.49 -19.47
CA VAL A 28 -1.69 -7.75 -18.78
C VAL A 28 -1.85 -8.97 -17.88
N ASP A 29 -0.75 -9.66 -17.59
CA ASP A 29 -0.74 -10.79 -16.66
C ASP A 29 -0.30 -10.33 -15.26
N ALA A 30 -1.03 -10.75 -14.22
CA ALA A 30 -0.57 -10.63 -12.85
C ALA A 30 0.43 -11.76 -12.55
N VAL A 31 1.67 -11.40 -12.19
CA VAL A 31 2.76 -12.39 -12.02
C VAL A 31 2.94 -12.81 -10.56
N THR A 32 2.89 -11.86 -9.62
CA THR A 32 3.04 -12.13 -8.19
C THR A 32 2.52 -10.95 -7.36
N CYS A 33 2.23 -11.18 -6.08
CA CYS A 33 1.97 -10.12 -5.10
C CYS A 33 3.20 -9.91 -4.20
N LEU A 34 3.53 -8.66 -3.89
CA LEU A 34 4.61 -8.31 -2.97
C LEU A 34 4.24 -8.50 -1.49
N SER A 35 2.95 -8.73 -1.20
CA SER A 35 2.48 -9.03 0.15
C SER A 35 2.77 -10.48 0.52
N SER A 36 3.41 -10.71 1.66
CA SER A 36 3.63 -12.07 2.16
C SER A 36 2.36 -12.82 2.54
N THR A 37 1.25 -12.10 2.72
CA THR A 37 -0.08 -12.68 3.02
C THR A 37 -0.96 -12.84 1.79
N GLY A 38 -0.42 -12.57 0.59
CA GLY A 38 -1.19 -12.56 -0.64
C GLY A 38 -2.11 -11.34 -0.78
N THR A 39 -3.08 -11.42 -1.68
CA THR A 39 -4.02 -10.33 -1.98
C THR A 39 -5.45 -10.84 -2.14
N ASN A 40 -6.41 -10.06 -1.65
CA ASN A 40 -7.84 -10.38 -1.82
C ASN A 40 -8.34 -10.10 -3.24
N VAL A 41 -7.65 -9.24 -4.00
CA VAL A 41 -8.03 -8.90 -5.39
C VAL A 41 -7.69 -10.05 -6.34
N PHE A 42 -6.59 -10.76 -6.08
CA PHE A 42 -6.15 -11.92 -6.85
C PHE A 42 -5.87 -13.12 -5.91
N PRO A 43 -6.90 -13.80 -5.38
CA PRO A 43 -6.74 -14.82 -4.33
C PRO A 43 -5.85 -16.01 -4.71
N ASP A 44 -5.79 -16.35 -6.00
CA ASP A 44 -4.99 -17.45 -6.53
C ASP A 44 -3.55 -17.04 -6.90
N LEU A 45 -3.20 -15.75 -6.75
CA LEU A 45 -1.89 -15.23 -7.13
C LEU A 45 -0.84 -15.59 -6.08
N GLN A 46 0.21 -16.29 -6.50
CA GLN A 46 1.34 -16.65 -5.65
C GLN A 46 2.07 -15.40 -5.15
N SER A 47 2.29 -15.28 -3.83
CA SER A 47 3.10 -14.20 -3.26
C SER A 47 4.59 -14.39 -3.57
N THR A 48 5.38 -13.33 -3.47
CA THR A 48 6.85 -13.43 -3.60
C THR A 48 7.46 -14.38 -2.57
N THR A 49 6.90 -14.40 -1.36
CA THR A 49 7.36 -15.30 -0.29
C THR A 49 7.01 -16.76 -0.56
N ASP A 50 5.83 -17.05 -1.13
CA ASP A 50 5.46 -18.41 -1.56
C ASP A 50 6.35 -18.90 -2.71
N ALA A 51 6.87 -17.97 -3.52
CA ALA A 51 7.85 -18.25 -4.57
C ALA A 51 9.29 -18.42 -4.03
N GLY A 52 9.50 -18.30 -2.71
CA GLY A 52 10.79 -18.50 -2.06
C GLY A 52 11.69 -17.26 -2.00
N TYR A 53 11.17 -16.08 -2.34
CA TYR A 53 11.90 -14.82 -2.19
C TYR A 53 11.75 -14.24 -0.77
N PRO A 54 12.75 -13.49 -0.27
CA PRO A 54 12.66 -12.84 1.03
C PRO A 54 11.44 -11.92 1.15
N ASN A 55 10.94 -11.77 2.37
CA ASN A 55 9.82 -10.89 2.64
C ASN A 55 10.18 -9.43 2.29
N ILE A 56 9.42 -8.84 1.37
CA ILE A 56 9.55 -7.45 0.91
C ILE A 56 8.45 -6.54 1.45
N ASP A 57 7.58 -7.03 2.34
CA ASP A 57 6.46 -6.29 2.95
C ASP A 57 6.89 -4.96 3.58
N PHE A 58 8.11 -4.91 4.13
CA PHE A 58 8.63 -3.71 4.79
C PHE A 58 8.72 -2.49 3.86
N ILE A 59 8.76 -2.69 2.53
CA ILE A 59 8.71 -1.64 1.50
C ILE A 59 7.55 -1.78 0.51
N GLY A 60 6.91 -2.96 0.44
CA GLY A 60 5.87 -3.24 -0.55
C GLY A 60 4.47 -2.76 -0.17
N GLN A 61 4.23 -2.45 1.11
CA GLN A 61 2.89 -2.11 1.61
C GLN A 61 2.59 -0.61 1.53
N LEU A 62 1.42 -0.26 1.01
CA LEU A 62 0.95 1.12 0.93
C LEU A 62 0.16 1.51 2.18
N GLN A 63 0.68 2.46 2.97
CA GLN A 63 -0.03 3.04 4.11
C GLN A 63 -0.42 4.49 3.83
N ARG A 64 -1.62 4.90 4.27
CA ARG A 64 -2.10 6.29 4.20
C ARG A 64 -2.17 6.89 5.60
N GLY A 65 -1.37 7.93 5.84
CA GLY A 65 -1.38 8.71 7.08
C GLY A 65 -2.02 10.09 6.89
N MET A 66 -2.69 10.58 7.93
CA MET A 66 -3.09 11.99 8.04
C MET A 66 -2.15 12.69 9.02
N TYR A 67 -1.65 13.86 8.65
CA TYR A 67 -0.67 14.61 9.44
C TYR A 67 -1.21 16.01 9.72
N LEU A 68 -0.81 16.55 10.86
CA LEU A 68 -1.12 17.90 11.30
C LEU A 68 0.21 18.65 11.53
N PRO A 69 0.21 20.00 11.44
CA PRO A 69 1.38 20.78 11.78
C PRO A 69 1.90 20.44 13.20
N PRO A 70 3.22 20.59 13.44
CA PRO A 70 3.75 20.48 14.78
C PRO A 70 3.06 21.50 15.71
N GLU A 71 2.98 21.16 17.00
CA GLU A 71 2.35 22.01 18.03
C GLU A 71 0.84 22.24 17.85
N THR A 72 0.17 21.49 16.97
CA THR A 72 -1.29 21.50 16.89
C THR A 72 -1.90 21.15 18.26
N PRO A 73 -2.78 21.99 18.83
CA PRO A 73 -3.40 21.73 20.13
C PRO A 73 -4.10 20.37 20.22
N ASP A 74 -3.96 19.68 21.35
CA ASP A 74 -4.50 18.34 21.57
C ASP A 74 -6.01 18.23 21.30
N ASN A 75 -6.78 19.26 21.65
CA ASN A 75 -8.22 19.27 21.40
C ASN A 75 -8.56 19.25 19.89
N ILE A 76 -7.72 19.88 19.05
CA ILE A 76 -7.87 19.85 17.60
C ILE A 76 -7.47 18.46 17.07
N VAL A 77 -6.36 17.90 17.56
CA VAL A 77 -5.92 16.54 17.18
C VAL A 77 -7.01 15.52 17.50
N GLN A 78 -7.59 15.58 18.70
CA GLN A 78 -8.67 14.69 19.13
C GLN A 78 -9.92 14.85 18.27
N SER A 79 -10.31 16.09 17.97
CA SER A 79 -11.49 16.38 17.14
C SER A 79 -11.34 15.79 15.73
N LEU A 80 -10.20 16.00 15.08
CA LEU A 80 -9.94 15.49 13.72
C LEU A 80 -9.79 13.97 13.71
N THR A 81 -9.14 13.41 14.72
CA THR A 81 -9.01 11.95 14.88
C THR A 81 -10.37 11.28 15.08
N GLY A 82 -11.24 11.87 15.89
CA GLY A 82 -12.60 11.39 16.10
C GLY A 82 -13.47 11.49 14.85
N ALA A 83 -13.37 12.59 14.11
CA ALA A 83 -14.06 12.78 12.84
C ALA A 83 -13.60 11.76 11.78
N LEU A 84 -12.28 11.54 11.66
CA LEU A 84 -11.71 10.53 10.76
C LEU A 84 -12.24 9.14 11.10
N LYS A 85 -12.15 8.73 12.36
CA LYS A 85 -12.66 7.41 12.80
C LYS A 85 -14.14 7.25 12.43
N THR A 86 -14.95 8.27 12.70
CA THR A 86 -16.38 8.25 12.39
C THR A 86 -16.63 8.10 10.90
N ALA A 87 -15.93 8.89 10.06
CA ALA A 87 -16.08 8.84 8.61
C ALA A 87 -15.70 7.47 8.04
N LEU A 88 -14.58 6.89 8.50
CA LEU A 88 -14.13 5.58 8.04
C LEU A 88 -15.10 4.46 8.41
N GLN A 89 -15.85 4.59 9.50
CA GLN A 89 -16.81 3.61 9.97
C GLN A 89 -18.21 3.72 9.32
N THR A 90 -18.40 4.64 8.36
CA THR A 90 -19.68 4.75 7.64
C THR A 90 -19.89 3.59 6.68
N ASP A 91 -21.14 3.15 6.52
CA ASP A 91 -21.51 2.06 5.59
C ASP A 91 -21.01 2.31 4.17
N HIS A 92 -21.08 3.56 3.71
CA HIS A 92 -20.59 3.94 2.39
C HIS A 92 -19.10 3.64 2.20
N VAL A 93 -18.26 3.98 3.20
CA VAL A 93 -16.81 3.75 3.13
C VAL A 93 -16.49 2.25 3.25
N GLN A 94 -17.17 1.54 4.15
CA GLN A 94 -16.96 0.10 4.33
C GLN A 94 -17.38 -0.69 3.07
N GLN A 95 -18.53 -0.38 2.48
CA GLN A 95 -18.96 -0.98 1.20
C GLN A 95 -17.98 -0.67 0.07
N TRP A 96 -17.48 0.56 -0.02
CA TRP A 96 -16.45 0.89 -1.02
C TRP A 96 -15.16 0.10 -0.81
N SER A 97 -14.71 -0.06 0.44
CA SER A 97 -13.53 -0.84 0.82
C SER A 97 -13.68 -2.30 0.38
N GLU A 98 -14.83 -2.92 0.67
CA GLU A 98 -15.16 -4.29 0.26
C GLU A 98 -15.23 -4.43 -1.27
N ASN A 99 -15.97 -3.55 -1.94
CA ASN A 99 -16.21 -3.63 -3.39
C ASN A 99 -14.95 -3.40 -4.22
N THR A 100 -13.99 -2.63 -3.70
CA THR A 100 -12.76 -2.31 -4.43
C THR A 100 -11.55 -3.10 -3.96
N GLY A 101 -11.68 -3.91 -2.91
CA GLY A 101 -10.55 -4.60 -2.26
C GLY A 101 -9.56 -3.68 -1.55
N ASN A 102 -9.79 -2.37 -1.50
CA ASN A 102 -8.94 -1.43 -0.78
C ASN A 102 -9.32 -1.42 0.70
N VAL A 103 -8.67 -2.27 1.50
CA VAL A 103 -8.89 -2.33 2.96
C VAL A 103 -8.62 -0.96 3.58
N ILE A 104 -9.65 -0.35 4.17
CA ILE A 104 -9.53 0.88 4.97
C ILE A 104 -9.87 0.59 6.42
N GLU A 105 -8.85 0.72 7.28
CA GLU A 105 -9.00 0.61 8.73
C GLU A 105 -8.50 1.88 9.42
N TYR A 106 -9.20 2.26 10.48
CA TYR A 106 -8.76 3.37 11.32
C TYR A 106 -7.55 2.95 12.18
N GLY A 107 -6.41 3.62 11.97
CA GLY A 107 -5.25 3.58 12.85
C GLY A 107 -5.25 4.73 13.87
N LYS A 108 -4.74 4.48 15.09
CA LYS A 108 -4.45 5.56 16.06
C LYS A 108 -3.37 6.51 15.48
N PRO A 109 -3.28 7.78 15.93
CA PRO A 109 -2.25 8.71 15.47
C PRO A 109 -0.81 8.14 15.49
N SER A 110 -0.47 7.37 16.52
CA SER A 110 0.84 6.71 16.63
C SER A 110 1.12 5.66 15.55
N ALA A 111 0.10 5.14 14.87
CA ALA A 111 0.30 4.23 13.74
C ALA A 111 0.86 4.97 12.51
N ALA A 112 0.37 6.18 12.23
CA ALA A 112 0.87 7.00 11.13
C ALA A 112 2.30 7.50 11.38
N GLU A 113 2.64 7.80 12.64
CA GLU A 113 4.00 8.14 13.06
C GLU A 113 4.96 6.94 12.88
N LYS A 114 4.57 5.77 13.38
CA LYS A 114 5.34 4.53 13.23
C LYS A 114 5.56 4.14 11.77
N ALA A 115 4.56 4.35 10.91
CA ALA A 115 4.69 4.09 9.47
C ALA A 115 5.84 4.90 8.85
N VAL A 116 5.90 6.20 9.18
CA VAL A 116 6.97 7.09 8.70
C VAL A 116 8.30 6.70 9.31
N GLN A 117 8.36 6.50 10.63
CA GLN A 117 9.57 6.08 11.33
C GLN A 117 10.16 4.80 10.72
N ARG A 118 9.31 3.77 10.54
CA ARG A 118 9.68 2.50 9.89
C ARG A 118 10.26 2.74 8.50
N ALA A 119 9.66 3.60 7.68
CA ALA A 119 10.19 3.89 6.36
C ALA A 119 11.60 4.51 6.40
N PHE A 120 11.89 5.38 7.38
CA PHE A 120 13.21 6.01 7.52
C PHE A 120 14.25 5.12 8.23
N GLU A 121 13.82 4.15 9.03
CA GLU A 121 14.72 3.25 9.78
C GLU A 121 14.93 1.90 9.07
N GLU A 122 13.85 1.21 8.69
CA GLU A 122 13.94 -0.14 8.15
C GLU A 122 14.43 -0.15 6.71
N ILE A 123 14.05 0.81 5.86
CA ILE A 123 14.47 0.82 4.46
C ILE A 123 15.99 0.95 4.33
N PRO A 124 16.65 1.96 4.94
CA PRO A 124 18.11 2.10 4.79
C PRO A 124 18.91 0.96 5.44
N ASN A 125 18.34 0.28 6.44
CA ASN A 125 18.97 -0.88 7.07
C ASN A 125 18.93 -2.15 6.19
N ASN A 126 17.92 -2.27 5.32
CA ASN A 126 17.72 -3.45 4.47
C ASN A 126 18.07 -3.19 3.00
N VAL A 127 18.19 -1.92 2.60
CA VAL A 127 18.43 -1.50 1.21
C VAL A 127 19.53 -0.45 1.18
N ASP A 128 20.60 -0.72 0.45
CA ASP A 128 21.60 0.30 0.12
C ASP A 128 21.06 1.24 -0.97
N ILE A 129 20.36 2.29 -0.52
CA ILE A 129 19.70 3.28 -1.40
C ILE A 129 20.73 3.98 -2.30
N GLU A 130 21.96 4.21 -1.82
CA GLU A 130 23.00 4.87 -2.60
C GLU A 130 23.56 3.96 -3.69
N GLN A 131 23.71 2.67 -3.40
CA GLN A 131 24.06 1.69 -4.42
C GLN A 131 22.95 1.56 -5.47
N VAL A 132 21.68 1.51 -5.06
CA VAL A 132 20.54 1.49 -6.00
C VAL A 132 20.57 2.71 -6.93
N ARG A 133 20.79 3.92 -6.39
CA ARG A 133 20.87 5.16 -7.19
C ARG A 133 22.02 5.16 -8.20
N LYS A 134 23.15 4.53 -7.88
CA LYS A 134 24.30 4.42 -8.80
C LYS A 134 24.06 3.43 -9.95
N ASN A 135 23.18 2.45 -9.74
CA ASN A 135 22.90 1.37 -10.68
C ASN A 135 21.64 1.61 -11.54
N ALA A 136 20.86 2.64 -11.23
CA ALA A 136 19.66 3.05 -11.97
C ALA A 136 20.00 4.02 -13.11
#